data_AF-A0A452DJM0-F1
#
_entry.id   AF-A0A452DJM0-F1
#
_cell.length_a   1.000
_cell.length_b   1.000
_cell.length_c   1.000
_cell.angle_alpha   90.00
_cell.angle_beta   90.00
_cell.angle_gamma   90.00
#
_symmetry.space_group_name_H-M   'P 1'
#
loop_
_entity.id
_entity.type
_entity.pdbx_description
1 polymer ?
#
loop_
_entity_poly.entity_id
_entity_poly.type
_entity_poly.pdbx_seq_one_letter_code
_entity_poly.pdbx_strand_id
1 'polypeptide(L)'
;MNAITALQIVQSALSKKYRESSVRVGSISPWYQVSETLFMKMAPKAKKEAPAPPKAEAKAKALKAKKAVLKGVHSHKKKKIRTSPTFRRPKTLRLRRQPKYPRKSAPRRNKLDHYAIIKFPLTTESAMKKIEDNNTLVFIVDVKANKHQIKQAVKKLYDIDVAKVNTLIRPDGEKKAYVRLAPDYDALDVANKIGII
;
A
#
# COMPACT_ATOMS: atom_id res chain seq x y z
N MET A 1 28.49 18.09 17.52
CA MET A 1 27.87 16.95 16.82
C MET A 1 28.73 16.65 15.60
N ASN A 2 29.44 15.53 15.62
CA ASN A 2 30.49 15.24 14.63
C ASN A 2 29.88 14.92 13.26
N ALA A 3 30.48 15.43 12.18
CA ALA A 3 30.00 15.33 10.80
C ALA A 3 29.56 13.92 10.34
N ILE A 4 30.11 12.86 10.95
CA ILE A 4 29.74 11.46 10.74
C ILE A 4 28.29 11.17 11.16
N THR A 5 27.84 11.75 12.29
CA THR A 5 26.47 11.58 12.79
C THR A 5 25.44 12.30 11.90
N ALA A 6 25.78 13.46 11.35
CA ALA A 6 24.94 14.18 10.40
C ALA A 6 24.75 13.40 9.08
N LEU A 7 25.82 12.79 8.57
CA LEU A 7 25.76 11.98 7.34
C LEU A 7 24.91 10.71 7.50
N GLN A 8 24.96 10.09 8.69
CA GLN A 8 24.22 8.86 8.98
C GLN A 8 22.72 9.12 9.16
N ILE A 9 22.35 10.27 9.73
CA ILE A 9 20.95 10.71 9.83
C ILE A 9 20.38 11.02 8.45
N VAL A 10 21.14 11.71 7.58
CA VAL A 10 20.72 12.04 6.21
C VAL A 10 20.58 10.78 5.34
N GLN A 11 21.47 9.79 5.46
CA GLN A 11 21.32 8.50 4.78
C GLN A 11 20.09 7.70 5.25
N SER A 12 19.75 7.77 6.54
CA SER A 12 18.55 7.10 7.07
C SER A 12 17.23 7.75 6.60
N ALA A 13 17.24 9.08 6.40
CA ALA A 13 16.09 9.84 5.93
C ALA A 13 15.83 9.64 4.42
N LEU A 14 16.89 9.55 3.61
CA LEU A 14 16.79 9.20 2.18
C LEU A 14 16.30 7.76 1.95
N SER A 15 16.66 6.83 2.83
CA SER A 15 16.20 5.43 2.77
C SER A 15 14.69 5.28 3.04
N LYS A 16 14.10 6.12 3.89
CA LYS A 16 12.64 6.10 4.18
C LYS A 16 11.81 6.80 3.11
N LYS A 17 12.34 7.84 2.46
CA LYS A 17 11.63 8.58 1.41
C LYS A 17 11.48 7.79 0.09
N TYR A 18 12.27 6.73 -0.09
CA TYR A 18 12.20 5.83 -1.26
C TYR A 18 11.38 4.54 -1.03
N ARG A 19 10.56 4.48 0.03
CA ARG A 19 9.71 3.32 0.32
C ARG A 19 8.25 3.46 -0.15
N GLU A 20 7.88 4.56 -0.80
CA GLU A 20 6.50 4.79 -1.26
C GLU A 20 6.41 5.37 -2.68
N SER A 21 7.10 4.77 -3.65
CA SER A 21 6.79 5.00 -5.06
C SER A 21 7.49 3.98 -5.95
N SER A 22 6.83 2.84 -6.17
CA SER A 22 7.22 1.89 -7.23
C SER A 22 5.96 1.39 -7.94
N VAL A 23 5.38 2.29 -8.72
CA VAL A 23 4.60 1.96 -9.90
C VAL A 23 5.44 2.34 -11.11
N ARG A 24 5.70 1.33 -11.96
CA ARG A 24 6.02 1.40 -13.40
C ARG A 24 7.44 1.76 -13.88
N VAL A 25 7.87 0.84 -14.75
CA VAL A 25 8.74 0.93 -15.93
C VAL A 25 10.24 0.90 -15.66
N GLY A 26 10.86 -0.20 -16.12
CA GLY A 26 12.29 -0.34 -16.25
C GLY A 26 12.84 0.65 -17.26
N SER A 27 13.81 1.43 -16.82
CA SER A 27 14.86 1.99 -17.66
C SER A 27 16.11 2.02 -16.77
N ILE A 28 17.15 1.29 -17.19
CA ILE A 28 18.45 1.35 -16.54
C ILE A 28 19.09 2.66 -17.00
N SER A 29 19.32 3.56 -16.06
CA SER A 29 19.83 4.91 -16.27
C SER A 29 21.27 4.91 -16.84
N PRO A 30 21.58 5.66 -17.93
CA PRO A 30 22.87 5.67 -18.63
C PRO A 30 24.10 6.16 -17.84
N TRP A 31 23.90 6.66 -16.62
CA TRP A 31 24.95 7.31 -15.82
C TRP A 31 25.93 6.33 -15.17
N TYR A 32 25.63 5.03 -15.18
CA TYR A 32 26.49 4.01 -14.57
C TYR A 32 27.61 3.49 -15.49
N GLN A 33 27.64 3.90 -16.76
CA GLN A 33 28.63 3.44 -17.75
C GLN A 33 29.88 4.34 -17.85
N VAL A 34 29.81 5.58 -17.34
CA VAL A 34 30.87 6.59 -17.56
C VAL A 34 31.92 6.59 -16.43
N SER A 35 31.60 6.06 -15.25
CA SER A 35 32.53 6.08 -14.10
C SER A 35 33.51 4.90 -14.04
N GLU A 36 33.26 3.80 -14.76
CA GLU A 36 34.16 2.63 -14.80
C GLU A 36 35.29 2.74 -15.84
N THR A 37 35.17 3.64 -16.82
CA THR A 37 36.17 3.79 -17.90
C THR A 37 37.32 4.73 -17.56
N LEU A 38 37.31 5.35 -16.38
CA LEU A 38 38.25 6.41 -15.99
C LEU A 38 39.22 6.06 -14.85
N PHE A 39 39.24 4.81 -14.34
CA PHE A 39 40.04 4.44 -13.16
C PHE A 39 41.05 3.29 -13.31
N MET A 40 41.42 2.83 -14.51
CA MET A 40 42.45 1.78 -14.65
C MET A 40 43.46 2.07 -15.77
N LYS A 41 44.21 3.19 -15.66
CA LYS A 41 45.31 3.51 -16.58
C LYS A 41 46.67 3.76 -15.94
N MET A 42 46.91 3.27 -14.72
CA MET A 42 48.24 3.26 -14.11
C MET A 42 48.48 1.96 -13.35
N ALA A 43 49.17 1.02 -14.01
CA ALA A 43 49.89 -0.05 -13.35
C ALA A 43 51.31 -0.10 -13.95
N PRO A 44 52.37 -0.20 -13.11
CA PRO A 44 53.75 -0.07 -13.55
C PRO A 44 54.17 -1.25 -14.43
N LYS A 45 54.97 -0.96 -15.46
CA LYS A 45 55.59 -1.98 -16.33
C LYS A 45 56.37 -2.98 -15.47
N ALA A 46 55.88 -4.22 -15.42
CA ALA A 46 56.62 -5.34 -14.87
C ALA A 46 57.94 -5.50 -15.65
N LYS A 47 59.06 -5.56 -14.92
CA LYS A 47 60.36 -5.97 -15.45
C LYS A 47 60.20 -7.34 -16.12
N LYS A 48 60.67 -7.47 -17.37
CA LYS A 48 60.82 -8.76 -18.04
C LYS A 48 61.87 -9.57 -17.28
N GLU A 49 61.43 -10.49 -16.45
CA GLU A 49 62.26 -11.60 -15.97
C GLU A 49 62.63 -12.51 -17.16
N ALA A 50 63.84 -13.07 -17.13
CA ALA A 50 64.39 -13.94 -18.16
C ALA A 50 63.45 -15.13 -18.46
N PRO A 51 63.38 -15.62 -19.72
CA PRO A 51 62.52 -16.76 -20.06
C PRO A 51 62.94 -17.99 -19.24
N ALA A 52 61.97 -18.59 -18.54
CA ALA A 52 62.16 -19.85 -17.83
C ALA A 52 62.70 -20.91 -18.81
N PRO A 53 63.52 -21.88 -18.36
CA PRO A 53 64.11 -22.87 -19.24
C PRO A 53 63.00 -23.57 -20.05
N PRO A 54 63.18 -23.81 -21.36
CA PRO A 54 62.10 -24.25 -22.27
C PRO A 54 61.40 -25.54 -21.79
N LYS A 55 62.10 -26.37 -21.00
CA LYS A 55 61.55 -27.56 -20.35
C LYS A 55 60.50 -27.26 -19.27
N ALA A 56 60.63 -26.16 -18.53
CA ALA A 56 59.67 -25.74 -17.50
C ALA A 56 58.39 -25.17 -18.11
N GLU A 57 58.51 -24.36 -19.17
CA GLU A 57 57.35 -23.85 -19.93
C GLU A 57 56.59 -24.98 -20.65
N ALA A 58 57.30 -25.94 -21.24
CA ALA A 58 56.70 -27.10 -21.88
C ALA A 58 55.95 -27.98 -20.86
N LYS A 59 56.51 -28.22 -19.68
CA LYS A 59 55.85 -28.92 -18.58
C LYS A 59 54.61 -28.17 -18.08
N ALA A 60 54.68 -26.84 -17.93
CA ALA A 60 53.53 -26.03 -17.52
C ALA A 60 52.41 -26.04 -18.57
N LYS A 61 52.75 -25.93 -19.86
CA LYS A 61 51.81 -26.03 -20.98
C LYS A 61 51.15 -27.41 -21.05
N ALA A 62 51.91 -28.49 -20.86
CA ALA A 62 51.39 -29.86 -20.84
C ALA A 62 50.47 -30.11 -19.63
N LEU A 63 50.83 -29.63 -18.44
CA LEU A 63 49.98 -29.74 -17.25
C LEU A 63 48.69 -28.91 -17.38
N LYS A 64 48.75 -27.74 -18.03
CA LYS A 64 47.57 -26.92 -18.33
C LYS A 64 46.65 -27.59 -19.36
N ALA A 65 47.22 -28.20 -20.40
CA ALA A 65 46.48 -29.00 -21.38
C ALA A 65 45.81 -30.22 -20.72
N LYS A 66 46.53 -30.96 -19.87
CA LYS A 66 45.99 -32.11 -19.11
C LYS A 66 44.82 -31.70 -18.21
N LYS A 67 44.92 -30.57 -17.50
CA LYS A 67 43.83 -30.02 -16.66
C LYS A 67 42.62 -29.56 -17.49
N ALA A 68 42.85 -29.00 -18.67
CA ALA A 68 41.79 -28.58 -19.59
C ALA A 68 41.04 -29.79 -20.18
N VAL A 69 41.77 -30.85 -20.56
CA VAL A 69 41.19 -32.11 -21.05
C VAL A 69 40.38 -32.81 -19.96
N LEU A 70 40.88 -32.86 -18.71
CA LEU A 70 40.17 -33.46 -17.57
C LEU A 70 38.88 -32.72 -17.20
N LYS A 71 38.87 -31.37 -17.27
CA LYS A 71 37.65 -30.58 -17.05
C LYS A 71 36.63 -30.79 -18.19
N GLY A 72 37.09 -31.10 -19.40
CA GLY A 72 36.25 -31.31 -20.57
C GLY A 72 35.51 -30.05 -21.03
N VAL A 73 34.99 -30.08 -22.25
CA VAL A 73 34.30 -28.94 -22.92
C VAL A 73 33.00 -28.54 -22.19
N HIS A 74 32.52 -29.35 -21.24
CA HIS A 74 31.28 -29.14 -20.51
C HIS A 74 31.48 -28.88 -19.00
N SER A 75 32.70 -28.60 -18.54
CA SER A 75 33.02 -28.40 -17.13
C SER A 75 32.19 -27.31 -16.43
N HIS A 76 31.64 -26.36 -17.18
CA HIS A 76 30.84 -25.26 -16.65
C HIS A 76 29.32 -25.48 -16.74
N LYS A 77 28.84 -26.68 -17.13
CA LYS A 77 27.40 -27.00 -17.13
C LYS A 77 26.90 -27.13 -15.68
N LYS A 78 26.40 -26.03 -15.12
CA LYS A 78 25.76 -25.98 -13.81
C LYS A 78 24.43 -26.74 -13.84
N LYS A 79 24.37 -27.88 -13.15
CA LYS A 79 23.13 -28.65 -12.96
C LYS A 79 22.24 -27.99 -11.90
N LYS A 80 20.93 -27.95 -12.11
CA LYS A 80 19.96 -27.50 -11.09
C LYS A 80 19.75 -28.63 -10.08
N ILE A 81 20.42 -28.55 -8.93
CA ILE A 81 20.26 -29.51 -7.82
C ILE A 81 18.89 -29.29 -7.17
N ARG A 82 18.14 -30.37 -6.96
CA ARG A 82 16.88 -30.37 -6.21
C ARG A 82 17.14 -31.05 -4.87
N THR A 83 16.99 -30.32 -3.77
CA THR A 83 17.28 -30.81 -2.41
C THR A 83 16.07 -31.45 -1.74
N SER A 84 14.88 -31.29 -2.30
CA SER A 84 13.64 -31.90 -1.81
C SER A 84 13.20 -33.03 -2.76
N PRO A 85 12.73 -34.18 -2.23
CA PRO A 85 12.16 -35.24 -3.05
C PRO A 85 10.78 -34.87 -3.62
N THR A 86 10.11 -33.85 -3.05
CA THR A 86 8.78 -33.42 -3.46
C THR A 86 8.83 -32.40 -4.59
N PHE A 87 8.22 -32.72 -5.72
CA PHE A 87 8.08 -31.77 -6.83
C PHE A 87 7.00 -30.72 -6.53
N ARG A 88 7.41 -29.46 -6.32
CA ARG A 88 6.48 -28.33 -6.12
C ARG A 88 6.23 -27.61 -7.44
N ARG A 89 4.97 -27.26 -7.70
CA ARG A 89 4.61 -26.43 -8.85
C ARG A 89 5.38 -25.11 -8.80
N PRO A 90 6.14 -24.74 -9.83
CA PRO A 90 6.84 -23.46 -9.85
C PRO A 90 5.81 -22.32 -9.85
N LYS A 91 6.15 -21.22 -9.19
CA LYS A 91 5.36 -20.01 -9.27
C LYS A 91 5.49 -19.46 -10.69
N THR A 92 4.36 -19.32 -11.35
CA THR A 92 4.27 -18.77 -12.71
C THR A 92 3.77 -17.33 -12.65
N LEU A 93 4.04 -16.55 -13.69
CA LEU A 93 3.48 -15.21 -13.85
C LEU A 93 1.96 -15.29 -13.93
N ARG A 94 1.28 -14.49 -13.11
CA ARG A 94 -0.18 -14.32 -13.14
C ARG A 94 -0.48 -12.87 -13.52
N LEU A 95 -0.85 -12.65 -14.78
CA LEU A 95 -1.20 -11.33 -15.28
C LEU A 95 -2.51 -10.84 -14.64
N ARG A 96 -2.63 -9.53 -14.43
CA ARG A 96 -3.88 -8.91 -14.01
C ARG A 96 -4.87 -8.92 -15.19
N ARG A 97 -6.16 -8.98 -14.88
CA ARG A 97 -7.22 -8.91 -15.90
C ARG A 97 -7.19 -7.54 -16.60
N GLN A 98 -7.13 -7.55 -17.92
CA GLN A 98 -7.28 -6.38 -18.79
C GLN A 98 -8.39 -6.70 -19.82
N PRO A 99 -9.68 -6.50 -19.47
CA PRO A 99 -10.78 -6.82 -20.36
C PRO A 99 -10.79 -5.85 -21.56
N LYS A 100 -11.08 -6.38 -22.76
CA LYS A 100 -11.13 -5.58 -24.00
C LYS A 100 -12.34 -4.63 -24.07
N TYR A 101 -13.42 -4.97 -23.38
CA TYR A 101 -14.63 -4.16 -23.30
C TYR A 101 -15.21 -4.21 -21.88
N PRO A 102 -15.84 -3.13 -21.39
CA PRO A 102 -16.47 -3.12 -20.09
C PRO A 102 -17.74 -3.98 -20.09
N ARG A 103 -18.04 -4.66 -18.97
CA ARG A 103 -19.26 -5.48 -18.83
C ARG A 103 -20.54 -4.67 -18.67
N LYS A 104 -20.42 -3.42 -18.22
CA LYS A 104 -21.51 -2.46 -18.07
C LYS A 104 -21.03 -1.16 -18.71
N SER A 105 -21.91 -0.52 -19.49
CA SER A 105 -21.60 0.74 -20.16
C SER A 105 -21.29 1.85 -19.15
N ALA A 106 -22.07 1.93 -18.07
CA ALA A 106 -21.90 2.91 -17.01
C ALA A 106 -21.85 2.28 -15.61
N PRO A 107 -21.14 2.90 -14.65
CA PRO A 107 -21.23 2.52 -13.26
C PRO A 107 -22.63 2.79 -12.69
N ARG A 108 -23.07 1.97 -11.74
CA ARG A 108 -24.34 2.19 -11.03
C ARG A 108 -24.23 3.41 -10.13
N ARG A 109 -25.27 4.26 -10.11
CA ARG A 109 -25.38 5.33 -9.11
C ARG A 109 -25.52 4.74 -7.70
N ASN A 110 -25.00 5.45 -6.70
CA ASN A 110 -25.28 5.10 -5.32
C ASN A 110 -26.76 5.38 -5.04
N LYS A 111 -27.49 4.38 -4.54
CA LYS A 111 -28.90 4.51 -4.15
C LYS A 111 -29.07 4.94 -2.69
N LEU A 112 -28.02 4.77 -1.88
CA LEU A 112 -28.01 5.08 -0.46
C LEU A 112 -27.18 6.35 -0.26
N ASP A 113 -27.80 7.47 -0.61
CA ASP A 113 -27.26 8.82 -0.39
C ASP A 113 -27.69 9.37 0.99
N HIS A 114 -27.23 10.57 1.35
CA HIS A 114 -27.47 11.14 2.67
C HIS A 114 -28.97 11.31 2.99
N TYR A 115 -29.76 11.69 1.98
CA TYR A 115 -31.21 11.83 2.09
C TYR A 115 -31.93 10.48 2.19
N ALA A 116 -31.48 9.43 1.49
CA ALA A 116 -32.05 8.09 1.69
C ALA A 116 -31.66 7.48 3.05
N ILE A 117 -30.52 7.86 3.62
CA ILE A 117 -30.06 7.37 4.93
C ILE A 117 -30.94 7.92 6.06
N ILE A 118 -31.17 9.24 6.09
CA ILE A 118 -31.96 9.91 7.13
C ILE A 118 -33.35 10.17 6.57
N LYS A 119 -34.35 9.41 7.04
CA LYS A 119 -35.71 9.55 6.54
C LYS A 119 -36.43 10.73 7.18
N PHE A 120 -36.55 10.70 8.52
CA PHE A 120 -37.21 11.75 9.28
C PHE A 120 -36.76 11.74 10.75
N PRO A 121 -36.78 12.89 11.43
CA PRO A 121 -36.57 12.97 12.87
C PRO A 121 -37.77 12.38 13.64
N LEU A 122 -37.51 11.82 14.81
CA LEU A 122 -38.52 11.20 15.64
C LEU A 122 -39.02 12.20 16.70
N THR A 123 -40.30 12.55 16.66
CA THR A 123 -40.89 13.66 17.43
C THR A 123 -41.72 13.21 18.65
N THR A 124 -41.53 11.97 19.13
CA THR A 124 -42.25 11.47 20.30
C THR A 124 -41.75 12.11 21.59
N GLU A 125 -42.58 12.15 22.64
CA GLU A 125 -42.22 12.65 23.98
C GLU A 125 -40.88 12.12 24.49
N SER A 126 -40.65 10.80 24.36
CA SER A 126 -39.39 10.17 24.77
C SER A 126 -38.17 10.66 23.99
N ALA A 127 -38.37 11.08 22.73
CA ALA A 127 -37.32 11.63 21.88
C ALA A 127 -37.09 13.11 22.19
N MET A 128 -38.15 13.90 22.43
CA MET A 128 -38.04 15.30 22.86
C MET A 128 -37.24 15.41 24.16
N LYS A 129 -37.54 14.55 25.14
CA LYS A 129 -36.77 14.45 26.39
C LYS A 129 -35.27 14.15 26.16
N LYS A 130 -34.94 13.40 25.11
CA LYS A 130 -33.54 13.08 24.76
C LYS A 130 -32.81 14.26 24.10
N ILE A 131 -33.53 15.16 23.45
CA ILE A 131 -32.98 16.40 22.90
C ILE A 131 -32.53 17.29 24.06
N GLU A 132 -33.42 17.49 25.03
CA GLU A 132 -33.19 18.32 26.23
C GLU A 132 -32.11 17.75 27.17
N ASP A 133 -32.31 16.51 27.67
CA ASP A 133 -31.48 15.98 28.77
C ASP A 133 -30.08 15.53 28.34
N ASN A 134 -29.93 15.11 27.09
CA ASN A 134 -28.76 14.32 26.66
C ASN A 134 -28.04 14.89 25.44
N ASN A 135 -28.49 16.02 24.90
CA ASN A 135 -27.98 16.61 23.66
C ASN A 135 -27.94 15.54 22.53
N THR A 136 -29.07 14.84 22.36
CA THR A 136 -29.21 13.74 21.40
C THR A 136 -30.41 13.92 20.48
N LEU A 137 -30.16 13.90 19.17
CA LEU A 137 -31.21 13.86 18.16
C LEU A 137 -31.58 12.41 17.84
N VAL A 138 -32.86 12.16 17.65
CA VAL A 138 -33.38 10.84 17.32
C VAL A 138 -33.90 10.84 15.90
N PHE A 139 -33.36 9.96 15.06
CA PHE A 139 -33.77 9.82 13.65
C PHE A 139 -34.30 8.42 13.36
N ILE A 140 -35.26 8.35 12.45
CA ILE A 140 -35.56 7.14 11.71
C ILE A 140 -34.68 7.11 10.46
N VAL A 141 -33.98 5.99 10.29
CA VAL A 141 -32.97 5.80 9.25
C VAL A 141 -33.21 4.50 8.48
N ASP A 142 -32.58 4.38 7.31
CA ASP A 142 -32.63 3.15 6.53
C ASP A 142 -31.99 1.95 7.27
N VAL A 143 -32.59 0.77 7.11
CA VAL A 143 -32.16 -0.46 7.79
C VAL A 143 -30.76 -0.90 7.34
N LYS A 144 -30.33 -0.55 6.13
CA LYS A 144 -29.01 -0.87 5.60
C LYS A 144 -27.94 0.13 6.01
N ALA A 145 -28.33 1.27 6.60
CA ALA A 145 -27.39 2.32 6.97
C ALA A 145 -26.51 1.91 8.17
N ASN A 146 -25.20 2.06 8.03
CA ASN A 146 -24.22 1.83 9.09
C ASN A 146 -24.05 3.09 9.96
N LYS A 147 -23.57 2.93 11.20
CA LYS A 147 -23.32 4.06 12.13
C LYS A 147 -22.42 5.15 11.53
N HIS A 148 -21.40 4.76 10.76
CA HIS A 148 -20.52 5.70 10.08
C HIS A 148 -21.23 6.51 8.99
N GLN A 149 -22.14 5.88 8.24
CA GLN A 149 -22.92 6.54 7.20
C GLN A 149 -23.92 7.52 7.80
N ILE A 150 -24.57 7.15 8.91
CA ILE A 150 -25.48 8.04 9.65
C ILE A 150 -24.70 9.26 10.17
N LYS A 151 -23.52 9.05 10.78
CA LYS A 151 -22.65 10.13 11.24
C LYS A 151 -22.29 11.12 10.12
N GLN A 152 -21.92 10.60 8.95
CA GLN A 152 -21.60 11.42 7.78
C GLN A 152 -22.82 12.14 7.21
N ALA A 153 -23.98 11.49 7.16
CA ALA A 153 -25.22 12.06 6.66
C ALA A 153 -25.70 13.21 7.55
N VAL A 154 -25.74 13.03 8.88
CA VAL A 154 -26.11 14.10 9.83
C VAL A 154 -25.16 15.28 9.68
N LYS A 155 -23.86 15.01 9.64
CA LYS A 155 -22.84 16.06 9.46
C LYS A 155 -23.02 16.83 8.15
N LYS A 156 -23.39 16.16 7.06
CA LYS A 156 -23.51 16.79 5.75
C LYS A 156 -24.84 17.52 5.52
N LEU A 157 -25.93 17.05 6.12
CA LEU A 157 -27.26 17.63 5.92
C LEU A 157 -27.52 18.82 6.83
N TYR A 158 -27.05 18.76 8.06
CA TYR A 158 -27.35 19.76 9.08
C TYR A 158 -26.12 20.58 9.50
N ASP A 159 -24.93 20.26 8.96
CA ASP A 159 -23.64 20.91 9.26
C ASP A 159 -23.23 20.85 10.75
N ILE A 160 -23.45 19.69 11.38
CA ILE A 160 -23.21 19.47 12.82
C ILE A 160 -22.15 18.39 13.04
N ASP A 161 -21.33 18.55 14.07
CA ASP A 161 -20.45 17.49 14.52
C ASP A 161 -21.10 16.53 15.52
N VAL A 162 -20.91 15.24 15.26
CA VAL A 162 -21.50 14.14 16.03
C VAL A 162 -20.44 13.49 16.89
N ALA A 163 -20.69 13.38 18.20
CA ALA A 163 -19.85 12.65 19.12
C ALA A 163 -19.98 11.14 18.89
N LYS A 164 -21.18 10.59 19.07
CA LYS A 164 -21.47 9.15 18.93
C LYS A 164 -22.84 8.85 18.35
N VAL A 165 -22.98 7.68 17.72
CA VAL A 165 -24.24 7.18 17.17
C VAL A 165 -24.55 5.80 17.75
N ASN A 166 -25.74 5.67 18.34
CA ASN A 166 -26.31 4.41 18.79
C ASN A 166 -27.51 4.07 17.91
N THR A 167 -27.69 2.80 17.56
CA THR A 167 -28.76 2.38 16.64
C THR A 167 -29.45 1.14 17.18
N LEU A 168 -30.77 1.05 17.01
CA LEU A 168 -31.56 -0.16 17.20
C LEU A 168 -32.50 -0.35 16.01
N ILE A 169 -33.00 -1.57 15.81
CA ILE A 169 -34.09 -1.85 14.88
C ILE A 169 -35.37 -1.95 15.72
N ARG A 170 -36.39 -1.17 15.36
CA ARG A 170 -37.72 -1.21 15.99
C ARG A 170 -38.46 -2.49 15.57
N PRO A 171 -39.45 -2.96 16.35
CA PRO A 171 -40.33 -4.06 15.92
C PRO A 171 -41.06 -3.73 14.60
N ASP A 172 -41.28 -2.45 14.30
CA ASP A 172 -41.85 -1.94 13.04
C ASP A 172 -40.96 -2.23 11.80
N GLY A 173 -39.74 -2.75 11.99
CA GLY A 173 -38.78 -3.02 10.94
C GLY A 173 -37.93 -1.82 10.53
N GLU A 174 -38.14 -0.64 11.13
CA GLU A 174 -37.34 0.55 10.85
C GLU A 174 -36.20 0.73 11.85
N LYS A 175 -35.07 1.28 11.39
CA LYS A 175 -33.93 1.55 12.26
C LYS A 175 -34.08 2.92 12.93
N LYS A 176 -33.98 2.94 14.26
CA LYS A 176 -33.92 4.16 15.07
C LYS A 176 -32.46 4.45 15.43
N ALA A 177 -32.03 5.69 15.21
CA ALA A 177 -30.69 6.17 15.51
C ALA A 177 -30.74 7.27 16.57
N TYR A 178 -30.04 7.06 17.68
CA TYR A 178 -29.73 8.10 18.66
C TYR A 178 -28.37 8.71 18.31
N VAL A 179 -28.38 9.99 17.98
CA VAL A 179 -27.21 10.74 17.52
C VAL A 179 -26.86 11.77 18.59
N ARG A 180 -25.78 11.52 19.33
CA ARG A 180 -25.28 12.48 20.32
C ARG A 180 -24.37 13.49 19.63
N LEU A 181 -24.68 14.77 19.78
CA LEU A 181 -23.89 15.84 19.20
C LEU A 181 -22.59 16.06 19.98
N ALA A 182 -21.64 16.73 19.35
CA ALA A 182 -20.48 17.28 20.05
C ALA A 182 -20.95 18.34 21.07
N PRO A 183 -20.22 18.53 22.18
CA PRO A 183 -20.60 19.49 23.21
C PRO A 183 -20.63 20.95 22.71
N ASP A 184 -19.98 21.24 21.58
CA ASP A 184 -19.94 22.55 20.96
C ASP A 184 -21.26 22.93 20.25
N TYR A 185 -22.16 21.96 20.06
CA TYR A 185 -23.45 22.16 19.41
C TYR A 185 -24.59 21.80 20.37
N ASP A 186 -25.62 22.64 20.41
CA ASP A 186 -26.85 22.34 21.15
C ASP A 186 -27.89 21.66 20.25
N ALA A 187 -28.50 20.59 20.75
CA ALA A 187 -29.52 19.84 20.03
C ALA A 187 -30.84 20.61 19.94
N LEU A 188 -31.15 21.49 20.89
CA LEU A 188 -32.37 22.31 20.87
C LEU A 188 -32.34 23.30 19.69
N ASP A 189 -31.24 24.04 19.54
CA ASP A 189 -31.06 24.99 18.43
C ASP A 189 -31.11 24.30 17.06
N VAL A 190 -30.50 23.12 16.96
CA VAL A 190 -30.57 22.31 15.76
C VAL A 190 -31.99 21.85 15.48
N ALA A 191 -32.73 21.37 16.49
CA ALA A 191 -34.10 20.91 16.33
C ALA A 191 -35.03 22.04 15.82
N ASN A 192 -34.83 23.26 16.31
CA ASN A 192 -35.51 24.46 15.82
C ASN A 192 -35.19 24.73 14.35
N LYS A 193 -33.92 24.59 13.96
CA LYS A 193 -33.49 24.76 12.55
C LYS A 193 -34.07 23.69 11.62
N ILE A 194 -34.30 22.48 12.14
CA ILE A 194 -34.94 21.38 11.40
C ILE A 194 -36.47 21.57 11.35
N GLY A 195 -37.06 22.29 12.32
CA GLY A 195 -38.50 22.54 12.41
C GLY A 195 -39.27 21.42 13.12
N ILE A 196 -38.69 20.86 14.19
CA ILE A 196 -39.30 19.77 14.99
C ILE A 196 -39.90 20.30 16.32
N ILE A 197 -39.52 21.50 16.72
CA ILE A 197 -39.96 22.24 17.91
C ILE A 197 -40.67 23.51 17.45
#